data_AF-A0A0J1GJZ9-F1
#
_entry.id   AF-A0A0J1GJZ9-F1
#
_cell.length_a   1.000
_cell.length_b   1.000
_cell.length_c   1.000
_cell.angle_alpha   90.00
_cell.angle_beta   90.00
_cell.angle_gamma   90.00
#
_symmetry.space_group_name_H-M   'P 1'
#
loop_
_entity.id
_entity.type
_entity.pdbx_description
1 polymer ?
#
loop_
_entity_poly.entity_id
_entity_poly.type
_entity_poly.pdbx_seq_one_letter_code
_entity_poly.pdbx_strand_id
1 'polypeptide(L)'
;MFPFSHHNKLQPALEYCQQHHRVLGAGQTLSPKQVTMITHTPLFHEAESQTHAMGLSNYGALAWFCARFLENGLTQREKGEEITAEIEELSEKIASVALCLGDSIPSLELTTADIDAVLNAGETAMRWLDSTAK
;
A
#
# COMPACT_ATOMS: atom_id res chain seq x y z
N MET A 1 -33.13 6.84 13.72
CA MET A 1 -32.28 5.64 13.64
C MET A 1 -31.61 5.69 12.27
N PHE A 2 -30.43 6.30 12.18
CA PHE A 2 -29.67 6.40 10.93
C PHE A 2 -28.78 5.16 10.79
N PRO A 3 -28.71 4.51 9.61
CA PRO A 3 -27.99 3.27 9.43
C PRO A 3 -26.48 3.50 9.44
N PHE A 4 -25.77 2.50 9.94
CA PHE A 4 -24.31 2.41 9.99
C PHE A 4 -23.65 2.78 8.66
N SER A 5 -22.76 3.76 8.70
CA SER A 5 -21.68 3.91 7.71
C SER A 5 -20.42 4.33 8.44
N HIS A 6 -19.85 3.39 9.20
CA HIS A 6 -18.43 3.44 9.54
C HIS A 6 -17.64 3.10 8.27
N HIS A 7 -17.57 4.06 7.35
CA HIS A 7 -16.63 3.98 6.24
C HIS A 7 -15.22 4.23 6.80
N ASN A 8 -14.59 3.18 7.32
CA ASN A 8 -13.14 3.14 7.46
C ASN A 8 -12.56 3.12 6.05
N LYS A 9 -12.31 4.30 5.52
CA LYS A 9 -11.70 4.46 4.20
C LYS A 9 -10.20 4.24 4.37
N LEU A 10 -9.57 3.40 3.53
CA LEU A 10 -8.10 3.30 3.46
C LEU A 10 -7.49 4.61 2.93
N GLN A 11 -8.29 5.38 2.18
CA GLN A 11 -7.89 6.58 1.47
C GLN A 11 -7.16 7.63 2.33
N PRO A 12 -7.58 7.97 3.57
CA PRO A 12 -6.87 8.94 4.41
C PRO A 12 -5.46 8.46 4.82
N ALA A 13 -5.27 7.16 5.03
CA ALA A 13 -3.94 6.61 5.34
C ALA A 13 -3.01 6.72 4.12
N LEU A 14 -3.54 6.47 2.92
CA LEU A 14 -2.82 6.67 1.66
C LEU A 14 -2.47 8.15 1.47
N GLU A 15 -3.42 9.06 1.68
CA GLU A 15 -3.21 10.50 1.57
C GLU A 15 -2.15 11.02 2.56
N TYR A 16 -2.13 10.50 3.80
CA TYR A 16 -1.10 10.81 4.78
C TYR A 16 0.30 10.44 4.28
N CYS A 17 0.48 9.21 3.77
CA CYS A 17 1.77 8.76 3.23
C CYS A 17 2.19 9.61 2.02
N GLN A 18 1.24 9.95 1.15
CA GLN A 18 1.48 10.79 -0.01
C GLN A 18 1.90 12.21 0.38
N GLN A 19 1.28 12.80 1.42
CA GLN A 19 1.69 14.09 1.94
C GLN A 19 3.10 14.03 2.53
N HIS A 20 3.42 12.96 3.26
CA HIS A 20 4.76 12.75 3.81
C HIS A 20 5.83 12.70 2.71
N HIS A 21 5.61 11.93 1.64
CA HIS A 21 6.49 11.89 0.47
C HIS A 21 6.67 13.26 -0.20
N ARG A 22 5.61 14.08 -0.28
CA ARG A 22 5.72 15.45 -0.84
C ARG A 22 6.64 16.33 0.00
N VAL A 23 6.52 16.25 1.32
CA VAL A 23 7.35 17.03 2.26
C VAL A 23 8.82 16.63 2.14
N LEU A 24 9.10 15.33 1.96
CA LEU A 24 10.46 14.82 1.78
C LEU A 24 11.03 15.07 0.36
N GLY A 25 10.22 15.51 -0.60
CA GLY A 25 10.67 15.74 -1.98
C GLY A 25 11.08 14.46 -2.73
N ALA A 26 10.62 13.28 -2.28
CA ALA A 26 11.10 11.99 -2.77
C ALA A 26 10.68 11.65 -4.21
N GLY A 27 9.80 12.43 -4.86
CA GLY A 27 9.29 12.16 -6.21
C GLY A 27 8.36 10.94 -6.31
N GLN A 28 8.22 10.15 -5.24
CA GLN A 28 7.44 8.92 -5.16
C GLN A 28 5.95 9.15 -4.84
N THR A 29 5.39 10.26 -5.33
CA THR A 29 3.96 10.54 -5.16
C THR A 29 3.14 10.02 -6.34
N LEU A 30 2.02 9.40 -6.00
CA LEU A 30 0.98 9.00 -6.91
C LEU A 30 0.34 10.25 -7.50
N SER A 31 0.18 10.25 -8.82
CA SER A 31 -0.65 11.23 -9.50
C SER A 31 -2.13 11.02 -9.11
N PRO A 32 -3.00 12.03 -9.26
CA PRO A 32 -4.43 11.87 -9.00
C PRO A 32 -5.06 10.70 -9.78
N LYS A 33 -4.63 10.50 -11.04
CA LYS A 33 -5.07 9.36 -11.86
C LYS A 33 -4.67 8.02 -11.25
N GLN A 34 -3.42 7.88 -10.80
CA GLN A 34 -2.92 6.67 -10.16
C GLN A 34 -3.64 6.37 -8.84
N VAL A 35 -3.93 7.40 -8.03
CA VAL A 35 -4.77 7.24 -6.82
C VAL A 35 -6.14 6.71 -7.20
N THR A 36 -6.82 7.32 -8.17
CA THR A 36 -8.13 6.83 -8.63
C THR A 36 -8.05 5.38 -9.13
N MET A 37 -7.02 5.02 -9.90
CA MET A 37 -6.86 3.65 -10.37
C MET A 37 -6.74 2.66 -9.21
N ILE A 38 -5.88 2.94 -8.23
CA ILE A 38 -5.69 2.07 -7.06
C ILE A 38 -6.99 1.95 -6.25
N THR A 39 -7.63 3.07 -5.93
CA THR A 39 -8.80 3.07 -5.02
C THR A 39 -10.04 2.40 -5.62
N HIS A 40 -10.07 2.18 -6.94
CA HIS A 40 -11.14 1.45 -7.63
C HIS A 40 -10.78 -0.02 -7.91
N THR A 41 -9.61 -0.48 -7.47
CA THR A 41 -9.26 -1.91 -7.62
C THR A 41 -10.06 -2.76 -6.65
N PRO A 42 -10.47 -3.99 -7.06
CA PRO A 42 -11.10 -4.94 -6.14
C PRO A 42 -10.24 -5.21 -4.90
N LEU A 43 -8.91 -5.25 -5.06
CA LEU A 43 -7.96 -5.48 -3.98
C LEU A 43 -7.99 -4.35 -2.93
N PHE A 44 -8.16 -3.11 -3.35
CA PHE A 44 -8.26 -1.97 -2.41
C PHE A 44 -9.54 -2.04 -1.59
N HIS A 45 -10.68 -2.35 -2.23
CA HIS A 45 -11.94 -2.56 -1.52
C HIS A 45 -11.92 -3.80 -0.62
N GLU A 46 -11.21 -4.85 -1.03
CA GLU A 46 -10.96 -6.02 -0.20
C GLU A 46 -10.21 -5.62 1.08
N ALA A 47 -9.12 -4.86 0.95
CA ALA A 47 -8.37 -4.37 2.10
C ALA A 47 -9.25 -3.53 3.05
N GLU A 48 -10.10 -2.63 2.50
CA GLU A 48 -11.06 -1.85 3.30
C GLU A 48 -12.04 -2.76 4.05
N SER A 49 -12.60 -3.76 3.35
CA SER A 49 -13.58 -4.67 3.95
C SER A 49 -12.98 -5.60 5.00
N GLN A 50 -11.73 -6.04 4.82
CA GLN A 50 -11.04 -6.97 5.71
C GLN A 50 -10.36 -6.29 6.90
N THR A 51 -10.22 -4.95 6.88
CA THR A 51 -9.60 -4.16 7.97
C THR A 51 -10.13 -4.59 9.35
N HIS A 52 -11.45 -4.67 9.51
CA HIS A 52 -12.07 -5.09 10.78
C HIS A 52 -11.93 -6.59 11.07
N ALA A 53 -12.05 -7.44 10.06
CA ALA A 53 -11.95 -8.89 10.23
C ALA A 53 -10.54 -9.33 10.64
N MET A 54 -9.52 -8.61 10.17
CA MET A 54 -8.11 -8.86 10.47
C MET A 54 -7.62 -8.12 11.71
N GLY A 55 -8.46 -7.29 12.33
CA GLY A 55 -8.08 -6.48 13.50
C GLY A 55 -7.03 -5.41 13.18
N LEU A 56 -6.97 -4.95 11.93
CA LEU A 56 -6.02 -3.95 11.46
C LEU A 56 -6.58 -2.54 11.62
N SER A 57 -5.70 -1.58 11.84
CA SER A 57 -5.99 -0.16 11.62
C SER A 57 -5.98 0.15 10.11
N ASN A 58 -6.35 1.37 9.75
CA ASN A 58 -6.26 1.82 8.35
C ASN A 58 -4.81 1.77 7.81
N TYR A 59 -3.80 1.92 8.67
CA TYR A 59 -2.39 1.83 8.27
C TYR A 59 -1.94 0.38 8.07
N GLY A 60 -2.34 -0.54 8.96
CA GLY A 60 -2.08 -1.97 8.77
C GLY A 60 -2.80 -2.53 7.55
N ALA A 61 -4.03 -2.08 7.29
CA ALA A 61 -4.76 -2.48 6.10
C ALA A 61 -4.16 -1.89 4.81
N LEU A 62 -3.63 -0.66 4.86
CA LEU A 62 -2.86 -0.09 3.75
C LEU A 62 -1.55 -0.87 3.52
N ALA A 63 -0.85 -1.26 4.57
CA ALA A 63 0.35 -2.10 4.46
C ALA A 63 0.02 -3.45 3.83
N TRP A 64 -1.03 -4.11 4.30
CA TRP A 64 -1.53 -5.36 3.72
C TRP A 64 -1.84 -5.21 2.23
N PHE A 65 -2.54 -4.14 1.85
CA PHE A 65 -2.82 -3.83 0.45
C PHE A 65 -1.52 -3.70 -0.37
N CYS A 66 -0.54 -2.95 0.14
CA CYS A 66 0.73 -2.75 -0.55
C CYS A 66 1.45 -4.09 -0.76
N ALA A 67 1.52 -4.94 0.27
CA ALA A 67 2.12 -6.26 0.16
C ALA A 67 1.44 -7.10 -0.93
N ARG A 68 0.10 -7.20 -0.90
CA ARG A 68 -0.65 -7.97 -1.91
C ARG A 68 -0.49 -7.45 -3.33
N PHE A 69 -0.50 -6.13 -3.49
CA PHE A 69 -0.34 -5.50 -4.79
C PHE A 69 1.02 -5.87 -5.40
N LEU A 70 2.08 -5.78 -4.60
CA LEU A 70 3.45 -6.08 -5.01
C LEU A 70 3.70 -7.59 -5.20
N GLU A 71 3.13 -8.45 -4.35
CA GLU A 71 3.16 -9.91 -4.51
C GLU A 71 2.56 -10.33 -5.85
N ASN A 72 1.44 -9.74 -6.25
CA ASN A 72 0.82 -10.00 -7.54
C ASN A 72 1.75 -9.63 -8.69
N GLY A 73 2.42 -8.47 -8.61
CA GLY A 73 3.42 -8.05 -9.59
C GLY A 73 4.61 -9.02 -9.64
N LEU A 74 5.19 -9.37 -8.49
CA LEU A 74 6.29 -10.34 -8.40
C LEU A 74 5.92 -11.69 -9.03
N THR A 75 4.72 -12.19 -8.72
CA THR A 75 4.21 -13.45 -9.27
C THR A 75 4.07 -13.39 -10.79
N GLN A 76 3.62 -12.26 -11.35
CA GLN A 76 3.55 -12.08 -12.81
C GLN A 76 4.94 -12.11 -13.44
N ARG A 77 5.94 -11.43 -12.84
CA ARG A 77 7.34 -11.48 -13.32
C ARG A 77 7.91 -12.90 -13.29
N GLU A 78 7.69 -13.63 -12.20
CA GLU A 78 8.16 -15.01 -12.02
C GLU A 78 7.57 -15.96 -13.08
N LYS A 79 6.32 -15.72 -13.50
CA LYS A 79 5.67 -16.46 -14.59
C LYS A 79 6.12 -16.03 -15.99
N GLY A 80 6.95 -14.99 -16.11
CA GLY A 80 7.35 -14.41 -17.38
C GLY A 80 6.24 -13.62 -18.07
N GLU A 81 5.24 -13.16 -17.32
CA GLU A 81 4.20 -12.28 -17.85
C GLU A 81 4.75 -10.86 -18.04
N GLU A 82 4.34 -10.20 -19.13
CA GLU A 82 4.76 -8.85 -19.43
C GLU A 82 4.04 -7.85 -18.51
N ILE A 83 4.81 -7.06 -17.78
CA ILE A 83 4.29 -5.97 -16.94
C ILE A 83 4.47 -4.67 -17.70
N THR A 84 3.40 -3.90 -17.83
CA THR A 84 3.44 -2.61 -18.51
C THR A 84 4.20 -1.58 -17.67
N ALA A 85 4.83 -0.61 -18.34
CA ALA A 85 5.53 0.48 -17.65
C ALA A 85 4.63 1.26 -16.66
N GLU A 86 3.32 1.38 -16.93
CA GLU A 86 2.37 2.02 -16.02
C GLU A 86 2.19 1.21 -14.72
N ILE A 87 2.14 -0.12 -14.80
CA ILE A 87 2.05 -1.00 -13.62
C ILE A 87 3.38 -1.04 -12.87
N GLU A 88 4.51 -0.98 -13.59
CA GLU A 88 5.84 -0.95 -12.99
C GLU A 88 6.04 0.35 -12.18
N GLU A 89 5.76 1.51 -12.78
CA GLU A 89 5.78 2.81 -12.07
C GLU A 89 4.83 2.83 -10.87
N LEU A 90 3.62 2.25 -11.02
CA LEU A 90 2.65 2.18 -9.94
C LEU A 90 3.16 1.32 -8.78
N SER A 91 3.74 0.17 -9.10
CA SER A 91 4.32 -0.76 -8.12
C SER A 91 5.50 -0.12 -7.39
N GLU A 92 6.37 0.62 -8.07
CA GLU A 92 7.46 1.37 -7.42
C GLU A 92 6.94 2.39 -6.40
N LYS A 93 5.91 3.16 -6.77
CA LYS A 93 5.31 4.15 -5.85
C LYS A 93 4.60 3.47 -4.68
N ILE A 94 3.96 2.32 -4.90
CA ILE A 94 3.36 1.51 -3.82
C ILE A 94 4.43 0.92 -2.90
N ALA A 95 5.55 0.43 -3.45
CA ALA A 95 6.69 -0.03 -2.67
C ALA A 95 7.25 1.10 -1.80
N SER A 96 7.35 2.32 -2.34
CA SER A 96 7.74 3.50 -1.55
C SER A 96 6.75 3.80 -0.42
N VAL A 97 5.44 3.65 -0.64
CA VAL A 97 4.42 3.83 0.42
C VAL A 97 4.59 2.77 1.52
N ALA A 98 4.84 1.51 1.16
CA ALA A 98 5.09 0.44 2.13
C ALA A 98 6.32 0.73 3.01
N LEU A 99 7.42 1.21 2.41
CA LEU A 99 8.62 1.60 3.15
C LEU A 99 8.37 2.80 4.07
N CYS A 100 7.63 3.81 3.57
CA CYS A 100 7.26 4.98 4.38
C CYS A 100 6.42 4.62 5.61
N LEU A 101 5.53 3.62 5.49
CA LEU A 101 4.78 3.12 6.63
C LEU A 101 5.71 2.52 7.69
N GLY A 102 6.72 1.77 7.27
CA GLY A 102 7.78 1.23 8.14
C GLY A 102 8.55 2.31 8.89
N ASP A 103 8.97 3.36 8.19
CA ASP A 103 9.71 4.48 8.79
C ASP A 103 8.82 5.34 9.70
N SER A 104 7.52 5.36 9.44
CA SER A 104 6.53 6.12 10.22
C SER A 104 6.02 5.39 11.47
N ILE A 105 6.36 4.09 11.65
CA ILE A 105 5.94 3.24 12.79
C ILE A 105 6.09 3.96 14.15
N PRO A 106 7.21 4.66 14.47
CA PRO A 106 7.36 5.26 15.80
C PRO A 106 6.36 6.38 16.10
N SER A 107 5.74 6.96 15.07
CA SER A 107 4.80 8.07 15.18
C SER A 107 3.32 7.65 15.12
N LEU A 108 3.06 6.38 14.81
CA LEU A 108 1.73 5.81 14.67
C LEU A 108 1.47 4.87 15.85
N GLU A 109 0.37 5.07 16.59
CA GLU A 109 -0.06 4.12 17.63
C GLU A 109 -0.58 2.84 16.96
N LEU A 110 0.33 1.95 16.57
CA LEU A 110 0.04 0.71 15.85
C LEU A 110 -0.14 -0.47 16.81
N THR A 111 -1.06 -1.37 16.46
CA THR A 111 -1.19 -2.67 17.14
C THR A 111 -0.12 -3.65 16.65
N THR A 112 0.07 -4.77 17.35
CA THR A 112 0.98 -5.84 16.87
C THR A 112 0.60 -6.34 15.48
N ALA A 113 -0.70 -6.49 15.19
CA ALA A 113 -1.18 -6.92 13.87
C ALA A 113 -0.84 -5.90 12.76
N ASP A 114 -0.91 -4.60 13.07
CA ASP A 114 -0.47 -3.55 12.15
C ASP A 114 1.04 -3.64 11.88
N ILE A 115 1.84 -3.86 12.93
CA ILE A 115 3.30 -3.98 12.81
C ILE A 115 3.66 -5.16 11.91
N ASP A 116 3.05 -6.33 12.09
CA ASP A 116 3.30 -7.50 11.26
C ASP A 116 2.93 -7.23 9.78
N ALA A 117 1.82 -6.54 9.54
CA ALA A 117 1.41 -6.15 8.19
C ALA A 117 2.41 -5.17 7.56
N VAL A 118 2.91 -4.19 8.32
CA VAL A 118 3.91 -3.21 7.85
C VAL A 118 5.24 -3.88 7.56
N LEU A 119 5.72 -4.78 8.41
CA LEU A 119 6.96 -5.52 8.19
C LEU A 119 6.89 -6.39 6.92
N ASN A 120 5.78 -7.10 6.73
CA ASN A 120 5.55 -7.90 5.53
C ASN A 120 5.50 -7.03 4.26
N ALA A 121 4.85 -5.87 4.34
CA ALA A 121 4.80 -4.92 3.23
C ALA A 121 6.19 -4.38 2.89
N GLY A 122 7.01 -4.06 3.90
CA GLY A 122 8.39 -3.62 3.73
C GLY A 122 9.28 -4.68 3.07
N GLU A 123 9.20 -5.94 3.52
CA GLU A 123 9.93 -7.05 2.90
C GLU A 123 9.53 -7.25 1.44
N THR A 124 8.23 -7.25 1.15
CA THR A 124 7.71 -7.40 -0.21
C THR A 124 8.14 -6.24 -1.12
N ALA A 125 8.15 -5.01 -0.58
CA ALA A 125 8.63 -3.83 -1.28
C ALA A 125 10.12 -3.94 -1.65
N MET A 126 10.97 -4.39 -0.73
CA MET A 126 12.38 -4.61 -1.03
C MET A 126 12.57 -5.67 -2.13
N ARG A 127 11.84 -6.80 -2.04
CA ARG A 127 11.88 -7.83 -3.08
C ARG A 127 11.46 -7.30 -4.46
N TRP A 128 10.43 -6.45 -4.52
CA TRP A 128 10.02 -5.81 -5.77
C TRP A 128 11.14 -4.93 -6.34
N LEU A 129 11.70 -4.04 -5.52
CA LEU A 129 12.76 -3.12 -5.94
C LEU A 129 14.03 -3.86 -6.37
N ASP A 130 14.42 -4.93 -5.68
CA ASP A 130 15.55 -5.78 -6.07
C ASP A 130 15.31 -6.49 -7.42
N SER A 131 14.05 -6.83 -7.71
CA SER A 131 13.67 -7.47 -8.98
C SER A 131 13.70 -6.51 -10.18
N THR A 132 13.61 -5.19 -9.93
CA THR A 132 13.59 -4.12 -10.94
C THR A 132 14.92 -3.38 -11.08
N ALA A 133 15.85 -3.50 -10.12
CA ALA A 133 17.14 -2.80 -10.10
C ALA A 133 18.19 -3.25 -11.15
N LYS A 134 17.77 -3.70 -12.34
CA LYS A 134 18.66 -4.15 -13.43
C LYS A 134 19.05 -3.04 -14.39
#